data_AF-A0A3M1A5Z6-F1
#
_entry.id   AF-A0A3M1A5Z6-F1
#
_cell.length_a   1.000
_cell.length_b   1.000
_cell.length_c   1.000
_cell.angle_alpha   90.00
_cell.angle_beta   90.00
_cell.angle_gamma   90.00
#
_symmetry.space_group_name_H-M   'P 1'
#
loop_
_entity.id
_entity.type
_entity.pdbx_description
1 polymer ?
#
loop_
_entity_poly.entity_id
_entity_poly.type
_entity_poly.pdbx_seq_one_letter_code
_entity_poly.pdbx_strand_id
1 'polypeptide(L)'
;EWPRGSGKTIDFASGLWLVGKFGRTLRAAVAEYSSEFRPGPILPNGLPADPEDPQYRIYKIRSDGTGDWASWPFDDGAPAAKTVDGRDSLDAQGRRIPQLLGDQTLWWVMNDLGIKKDKRIFGSHPMGVEVQVTVFGYAHPAPYDDMMFIKWKIINKSANRYDSCYVTLWDDPDLGDAHNDLLGCDTTLAMGYCYDSGRDSQYHPVPPSLGFVLLQGPVVPAPGESARAFGRVLPNYKNLGMTAFIGSS
;
A
#
# COMPACT_ATOMS: atom_id res chain seq x y z
N GLU A 1 9.89 -13.25 4.45
CA GLU A 1 10.80 -14.29 3.93
C GLU A 1 10.21 -14.91 2.67
N TRP A 2 11.06 -15.26 1.70
CA TRP A 2 10.69 -16.02 0.51
C TRP A 2 11.82 -16.99 0.12
N PRO A 3 11.54 -18.28 -0.17
CA PRO A 3 10.25 -18.94 0.02
C PRO A 3 9.86 -18.99 1.50
N ARG A 4 8.59 -19.29 1.78
CA ARG A 4 8.10 -19.44 3.16
C ARG A 4 8.93 -20.47 3.93
N GLY A 5 9.34 -20.13 5.14
CA GLY A 5 10.16 -20.96 6.04
C GLY A 5 11.65 -21.01 5.68
N SER A 6 12.12 -20.25 4.69
CA SER A 6 13.52 -20.28 4.26
C SER A 6 14.45 -19.41 5.11
N GLY A 7 13.92 -18.43 5.85
CA GLY A 7 14.71 -17.39 6.53
C GLY A 7 15.35 -16.36 5.59
N LYS A 8 15.15 -16.46 4.27
CA LYS A 8 15.72 -15.54 3.28
C LYS A 8 14.78 -14.37 2.98
N THR A 9 15.32 -13.20 2.70
CA THR A 9 14.58 -12.00 2.28
C THR A 9 14.98 -11.63 0.85
N ILE A 10 13.99 -11.19 0.07
CA ILE A 10 14.14 -10.80 -1.34
C ILE A 10 14.01 -9.27 -1.54
N ASP A 11 13.51 -8.60 -0.50
CA ASP A 11 13.27 -7.17 -0.43
C ASP A 11 13.82 -6.72 0.93
N PHE A 12 14.73 -5.75 0.94
CA PHE A 12 15.29 -5.23 2.18
C PHE A 12 14.37 -4.18 2.80
N ALA A 13 13.90 -3.23 1.98
CA ALA A 13 12.96 -2.22 2.42
C ALA A 13 12.15 -1.66 1.25
N SER A 14 10.84 -1.50 1.47
CA SER A 14 9.95 -0.86 0.51
C SER A 14 8.92 0.00 1.24
N GLY A 15 8.44 1.07 0.58
CA GLY A 15 7.63 2.08 1.24
C GLY A 15 6.83 2.98 0.31
N LEU A 16 5.69 3.44 0.81
CA LEU A 16 4.84 4.40 0.11
C LEU A 16 5.47 5.80 0.16
N TRP A 17 5.57 6.45 -0.99
CA TRP A 17 5.91 7.86 -1.10
C TRP A 17 4.73 8.64 -1.65
N LEU A 18 4.40 9.72 -0.94
CA LEU A 18 3.44 10.73 -1.36
C LEU A 18 4.15 12.08 -1.41
N VAL A 19 4.08 12.76 -2.54
CA VAL A 19 4.61 14.12 -2.68
C VAL A 19 3.56 15.00 -3.34
N GLY A 20 3.08 15.99 -2.61
CA GLY A 20 2.03 16.91 -3.06
C GLY A 20 2.54 18.34 -3.19
N LYS A 21 2.07 19.04 -4.23
CA LYS A 21 2.32 20.47 -4.41
C LYS A 21 1.22 21.29 -3.75
N PHE A 22 1.63 22.16 -2.83
CA PHE A 22 0.78 23.13 -2.15
C PHE A 22 1.28 24.54 -2.45
N GLY A 23 0.67 25.19 -3.45
CA GLY A 23 1.12 26.48 -3.96
C GLY A 23 2.53 26.39 -4.55
N ARG A 24 3.49 27.07 -3.91
CA ARG A 24 4.92 27.04 -4.32
C ARG A 24 5.78 26.07 -3.49
N THR A 25 5.17 25.34 -2.57
CA THR A 25 5.86 24.43 -1.65
C THR A 25 5.51 22.99 -1.94
N LEU A 26 6.41 22.08 -1.59
CA LEU A 26 6.16 20.64 -1.58
C LEU A 26 5.91 20.17 -0.14
N ARG A 27 5.01 19.20 -0.01
CA ARG A 27 4.81 18.42 1.21
C ARG A 27 4.92 16.95 0.85
N ALA A 28 5.51 16.18 1.74
CA ALA A 28 5.72 14.77 1.52
C ALA A 28 5.35 13.95 2.75
N ALA A 29 4.91 12.72 2.50
CA ALA A 29 4.76 11.66 3.48
C ALA A 29 5.38 10.40 2.86
N VAL A 30 6.53 9.98 3.38
CA VAL A 30 7.35 8.93 2.77
C VAL A 30 7.78 7.87 3.77
N ALA A 31 7.98 6.66 3.28
CA ALA A 31 8.65 5.58 4.00
C ALA A 31 9.81 5.05 3.14
N GLU A 32 10.98 4.96 3.76
CA GLU A 32 12.22 4.35 3.26
C GLU A 32 12.75 3.42 4.37
N TYR A 33 14.05 3.46 4.68
CA TYR A 33 14.66 2.86 5.88
C TYR A 33 14.12 3.43 7.21
N SER A 34 13.42 4.55 7.15
CA SER A 34 12.63 5.11 8.24
C SER A 34 11.27 5.56 7.72
N SER A 35 10.29 5.77 8.60
CA SER A 35 8.91 6.07 8.20
C SER A 35 8.46 7.43 8.70
N GLU A 36 7.88 8.24 7.80
CA GLU A 36 7.11 9.42 8.14
C GLU A 36 5.63 9.10 8.44
N PHE A 37 5.22 7.83 8.32
CA PHE A 37 3.92 7.36 8.75
C PHE A 37 4.01 6.74 10.14
N ARG A 38 2.97 6.96 10.95
CA ARG A 38 2.80 6.38 12.28
C ARG A 38 1.46 5.66 12.41
N PRO A 39 1.31 4.72 13.36
CA PRO A 39 0.06 4.03 13.60
C PRO A 39 -1.12 4.97 13.88
N GLY A 40 -2.30 4.56 13.41
CA GLY A 40 -3.57 5.18 13.74
C GLY A 40 -4.07 6.22 12.73
N PRO A 41 -5.36 6.60 12.82
CA PRO A 41 -5.98 7.58 11.95
C PRO A 41 -5.62 9.03 12.35
N ILE A 42 -6.01 9.97 11.49
CA ILE A 42 -6.18 11.37 11.90
C ILE A 42 -7.60 11.50 12.47
N LEU A 43 -7.69 11.90 13.75
CA LEU A 43 -8.92 12.01 14.51
C LEU A 43 -9.80 13.18 14.00
N PRO A 44 -11.10 13.20 14.33
CA PRO A 44 -12.01 14.28 13.90
C PRO A 44 -11.59 15.69 14.31
N ASN A 45 -10.79 15.83 15.37
CA ASN A 45 -10.23 17.10 15.81
C ASN A 45 -8.99 17.55 15.01
N GLY A 46 -8.58 16.80 13.99
CA GLY A 46 -7.41 17.06 13.16
C GLY A 46 -6.08 16.69 13.80
N LEU A 47 -6.09 16.16 15.03
CA LEU A 47 -4.90 15.62 15.68
C LEU A 47 -4.72 14.15 15.28
N PRO A 48 -3.48 13.68 15.18
CA PRO A 48 -3.25 12.26 14.99
C PRO A 48 -3.56 11.46 16.26
N ALA A 49 -4.06 10.25 16.08
CA ALA A 49 -4.30 9.33 17.19
C ALA A 49 -3.00 8.95 17.91
N ASP A 50 -3.11 8.46 19.15
CA ASP A 50 -1.97 7.99 19.93
C ASP A 50 -1.35 6.76 19.24
N PRO A 51 -0.12 6.84 18.72
CA PRO A 51 0.49 5.72 18.00
C PRO A 51 0.79 4.51 18.91
N GLU A 52 0.81 4.69 20.24
CA GLU A 52 1.04 3.62 21.21
C GLU A 52 -0.25 2.92 21.65
N ASP A 53 -1.41 3.40 21.19
CA ASP A 53 -2.68 2.73 21.49
C ASP A 53 -2.69 1.33 20.82
N PRO A 54 -2.84 0.24 21.59
CA PRO A 54 -2.76 -1.13 21.07
C PRO A 54 -3.85 -1.47 20.05
N GLN A 55 -4.89 -0.65 19.90
CA GLN A 55 -5.87 -0.82 18.84
C GLN A 55 -5.26 -0.53 17.46
N TYR A 56 -4.28 0.37 17.34
CA TYR A 56 -3.67 0.72 16.05
C TYR A 56 -2.55 -0.25 15.68
N ARG A 57 -2.94 -1.51 15.53
CA ARG A 57 -2.10 -2.62 15.09
C ARG A 57 -2.49 -3.10 13.70
N ILE A 58 -1.76 -4.09 13.20
CA ILE A 58 -2.16 -4.84 12.01
C ILE A 58 -3.25 -5.84 12.42
N TYR A 59 -4.40 -5.73 11.76
CA TYR A 59 -5.50 -6.69 11.85
C TYR A 59 -5.35 -7.75 10.76
N LYS A 60 -5.77 -8.98 11.06
CA LYS A 60 -5.60 -10.13 10.17
C LYS A 60 -6.83 -11.03 10.20
N ILE A 61 -7.38 -11.36 9.04
CA ILE A 61 -8.45 -12.36 8.88
C ILE A 61 -8.07 -13.38 7.82
N ARG A 62 -8.58 -14.60 7.95
CA ARG A 62 -8.33 -15.73 7.03
C ARG A 62 -9.60 -16.45 6.60
N SER A 63 -9.56 -17.07 5.42
CA SER A 63 -10.68 -17.82 4.83
C SER A 63 -11.15 -19.01 5.68
N ASP A 64 -10.30 -19.54 6.56
CA ASP A 64 -10.64 -20.58 7.54
C ASP A 64 -11.42 -20.06 8.77
N GLY A 65 -11.73 -18.77 8.82
CA GLY A 65 -12.44 -18.14 9.93
C GLY A 65 -11.55 -17.75 11.11
N THR A 66 -10.23 -17.96 11.04
CA THR A 66 -9.30 -17.52 12.08
C THR A 66 -8.91 -16.04 11.93
N GLY A 67 -8.48 -15.44 13.04
CA GLY A 67 -8.02 -14.04 13.09
C GLY A 67 -9.04 -13.09 13.71
N ASP A 68 -8.91 -11.81 13.37
CA ASP A 68 -9.58 -10.65 13.96
C ASP A 68 -11.00 -10.41 13.42
N TRP A 69 -11.74 -11.47 13.09
CA TRP A 69 -13.08 -11.35 12.50
C TRP A 69 -14.06 -10.57 13.38
N ALA A 70 -13.99 -10.79 14.70
CA ALA A 70 -14.88 -10.15 15.68
C ALA A 70 -14.42 -8.74 16.07
N SER A 71 -13.13 -8.43 15.94
CA SER A 71 -12.51 -7.16 16.33
C SER A 71 -12.16 -6.27 15.13
N TRP A 72 -12.65 -6.61 13.95
CA TRP A 72 -12.34 -5.90 12.72
C TRP A 72 -12.71 -4.40 12.82
N PRO A 73 -11.78 -3.46 12.57
CA PRO A 73 -11.92 -2.07 13.00
C PRO A 73 -12.65 -1.25 11.95
N PHE A 74 -13.93 -1.53 11.75
CA PHE A 74 -14.74 -0.85 10.75
C PHE A 74 -14.83 0.66 10.98
N ASP A 75 -14.81 1.11 12.24
CA ASP A 75 -14.94 2.52 12.59
C ASP A 75 -13.67 3.34 12.25
N ASP A 76 -12.52 2.67 12.14
CA ASP A 76 -11.28 3.24 11.60
C ASP A 76 -11.20 3.14 10.05
N GLY A 77 -12.21 2.54 9.42
CA GLY A 77 -12.34 2.46 7.98
C GLY A 77 -11.96 1.12 7.34
N ALA A 78 -11.76 0.07 8.14
CA ALA A 78 -11.54 -1.27 7.59
C ALA A 78 -12.73 -1.73 6.75
N PRO A 79 -12.48 -2.39 5.61
CA PRO A 79 -13.54 -2.65 4.64
C PRO A 79 -14.51 -3.72 5.14
N ALA A 80 -15.80 -3.46 4.93
CA ALA A 80 -16.86 -4.46 5.04
C ALA A 80 -17.16 -5.09 3.69
N ALA A 81 -17.55 -6.37 3.71
CA ALA A 81 -18.09 -7.06 2.56
C ALA A 81 -19.30 -6.26 2.03
N LYS A 82 -19.47 -6.24 0.71
CA LYS A 82 -20.50 -5.44 0.06
C LYS A 82 -21.59 -6.30 -0.55
N THR A 83 -22.82 -5.84 -0.48
CA THR A 83 -23.95 -6.36 -1.26
C THR A 83 -23.82 -5.93 -2.72
N VAL A 84 -24.64 -6.51 -3.61
CA VAL A 84 -24.62 -6.19 -5.07
C VAL A 84 -24.88 -4.71 -5.35
N ASP A 85 -25.68 -4.05 -4.52
CA ASP A 85 -25.96 -2.61 -4.60
C ASP A 85 -24.94 -1.72 -3.86
N GLY A 86 -23.87 -2.32 -3.32
CA GLY A 86 -22.73 -1.60 -2.74
C GLY A 86 -22.89 -1.15 -1.28
N ARG A 87 -23.95 -1.59 -0.58
CA ARG A 87 -24.11 -1.42 0.87
C ARG A 87 -23.24 -2.44 1.62
N ASP A 88 -23.06 -2.23 2.92
CA ASP A 88 -22.39 -3.21 3.77
C ASP A 88 -23.26 -4.46 3.93
N SER A 89 -22.67 -5.63 3.71
CA SER A 89 -23.29 -6.91 4.04
C SER A 89 -23.32 -7.08 5.56
N LEU A 90 -24.47 -7.55 6.05
CA LEU A 90 -24.70 -7.79 7.47
C LEU A 90 -24.93 -9.28 7.73
N ASP A 91 -24.50 -9.76 8.90
CA ASP A 91 -24.81 -11.10 9.38
C ASP A 91 -26.26 -11.21 9.90
N ALA A 92 -26.65 -12.40 10.35
CA ALA A 92 -28.00 -12.65 10.87
C ALA A 92 -28.36 -11.81 12.12
N GLN A 93 -27.36 -11.22 12.79
CA GLN A 93 -27.52 -10.34 13.95
C GLN A 93 -27.43 -8.85 13.55
N GLY A 94 -27.34 -8.53 12.26
CA GLY A 94 -27.25 -7.16 11.77
C GLY A 94 -25.85 -6.53 11.90
N ARG A 95 -24.81 -7.31 12.17
CA ARG A 95 -23.43 -6.81 12.30
C ARG A 95 -22.74 -6.81 10.94
N ARG A 96 -21.90 -5.80 10.68
CA ARG A 96 -21.09 -5.72 9.45
C ARG A 96 -20.18 -6.93 9.33
N ILE A 97 -20.10 -7.50 8.14
CA ILE A 97 -19.22 -8.63 7.83
C ILE A 97 -17.89 -8.06 7.27
N PRO A 98 -16.70 -8.46 7.79
CA PRO A 98 -15.42 -8.04 7.23
C PRO A 98 -15.27 -8.40 5.75
N GLN A 99 -14.66 -7.52 4.96
CA GLN A 99 -14.31 -7.87 3.58
C GLN A 99 -13.06 -8.75 3.58
N LEU A 100 -13.25 -10.05 3.39
CA LEU A 100 -12.15 -10.96 3.07
C LEU A 100 -11.79 -10.84 1.59
N LEU A 101 -10.53 -10.53 1.32
CA LEU A 101 -9.88 -10.60 0.02
C LEU A 101 -8.86 -11.73 0.02
N GLY A 102 -8.93 -12.61 -0.99
CA GLY A 102 -8.10 -13.82 -1.03
C GLY A 102 -8.33 -14.74 0.17
N ASP A 103 -7.27 -15.42 0.59
CA ASP A 103 -7.29 -16.37 1.72
C ASP A 103 -6.76 -15.76 3.02
N GLN A 104 -5.99 -14.68 2.92
CA GLN A 104 -5.57 -13.88 4.07
C GLN A 104 -5.66 -12.40 3.71
N THR A 105 -6.34 -11.62 4.55
CA THR A 105 -6.36 -10.15 4.46
C THR A 105 -5.76 -9.56 5.72
N LEU A 106 -4.84 -8.62 5.52
CA LEU A 106 -4.31 -7.73 6.53
C LEU A 106 -4.87 -6.33 6.33
N TRP A 107 -5.11 -5.62 7.42
CA TRP A 107 -5.54 -4.23 7.37
C TRP A 107 -4.93 -3.41 8.51
N TRP A 108 -4.55 -2.17 8.22
CA TRP A 108 -4.22 -1.17 9.23
C TRP A 108 -4.46 0.25 8.68
N VAL A 109 -4.44 1.23 9.58
CA VAL A 109 -4.47 2.65 9.25
C VAL A 109 -3.24 3.35 9.83
N MET A 110 -2.71 4.30 9.07
CA MET A 110 -1.56 5.12 9.44
C MET A 110 -1.74 6.56 8.97
N ASN A 111 -0.97 7.49 9.53
CA ASN A 111 -0.99 8.90 9.14
C ASN A 111 0.40 9.54 9.24
N ASP A 112 0.58 10.72 8.64
CA ASP A 112 1.89 11.37 8.56
C ASP A 112 2.12 12.55 9.53
N LEU A 113 1.23 12.73 10.52
CA LEU A 113 1.29 13.86 11.46
C LEU A 113 2.16 13.58 12.70
N GLY A 114 2.55 14.64 13.40
CA GLY A 114 3.22 14.58 14.70
C GLY A 114 4.69 14.13 14.67
N ILE A 115 5.25 13.89 13.49
CA ILE A 115 6.70 13.72 13.30
C ILE A 115 7.32 15.11 13.09
N LYS A 116 8.37 15.42 13.86
CA LYS A 116 9.07 16.71 13.79
C LYS A 116 9.77 16.87 12.46
N LYS A 117 9.79 18.10 11.93
CA LYS A 117 10.33 18.42 10.59
C LYS A 117 11.80 18.00 10.41
N ASP A 118 12.63 18.13 11.44
CA ASP A 118 14.05 17.72 11.44
C ASP A 118 14.26 16.21 11.44
N LYS A 119 13.19 15.43 11.63
CA LYS A 119 13.17 13.96 11.59
C LYS A 119 12.49 13.40 10.35
N ARG A 120 12.12 14.27 9.41
CA ARG A 120 11.48 13.91 8.14
C ARG A 120 12.54 13.75 7.06
N ILE A 121 12.39 12.74 6.23
CA ILE A 121 13.36 12.28 5.23
C ILE A 121 13.70 13.43 4.26
N PHE A 122 12.68 14.12 3.74
CA PHE A 122 12.88 15.29 2.86
C PHE A 122 12.82 16.64 3.58
N GLY A 123 12.75 16.63 4.91
CA GLY A 123 12.62 17.86 5.71
C GLY A 123 11.38 18.71 5.37
N SER A 124 10.38 18.13 4.71
CA SER A 124 9.16 18.83 4.30
C SER A 124 8.17 18.99 5.45
N HIS A 125 7.10 19.78 5.29
CA HIS A 125 5.99 19.74 6.25
C HIS A 125 5.08 18.54 5.97
N PRO A 126 4.44 17.95 7.01
CA PRO A 126 3.52 16.85 6.79
C PRO A 126 2.38 17.27 5.86
N MET A 127 1.92 16.30 5.08
CA MET A 127 0.79 16.43 4.18
C MET A 127 -0.55 16.48 4.93
N GLY A 128 -0.66 15.83 6.09
CA GLY A 128 -1.94 15.64 6.79
C GLY A 128 -2.82 14.62 6.09
N VAL A 129 -2.21 13.50 5.71
CA VAL A 129 -2.85 12.38 5.03
C VAL A 129 -3.01 11.20 5.98
N GLU A 130 -4.15 10.53 5.84
CA GLU A 130 -4.39 9.21 6.40
C GLU A 130 -4.31 8.19 5.27
N VAL A 131 -3.68 7.05 5.54
CA VAL A 131 -3.57 5.94 4.60
C VAL A 131 -4.17 4.70 5.26
N GLN A 132 -5.24 4.19 4.67
CA GLN A 132 -5.82 2.89 5.03
C GLN A 132 -5.21 1.85 4.10
N VAL A 133 -4.51 0.87 4.67
CA VAL A 133 -3.76 -0.13 3.91
C VAL A 133 -4.47 -1.47 4.01
N THR A 134 -4.69 -2.11 2.87
CA THR A 134 -5.15 -3.50 2.80
C THR A 134 -4.11 -4.32 2.06
N VAL A 135 -3.62 -5.39 2.68
CA VAL A 135 -2.74 -6.37 2.04
C VAL A 135 -3.45 -7.70 1.97
N PHE A 136 -3.41 -8.40 0.85
CA PHE A 136 -4.03 -9.71 0.74
C PHE A 136 -3.28 -10.64 -0.20
N GLY A 137 -3.51 -11.93 -0.05
CA GLY A 137 -2.89 -12.98 -0.88
C GLY A 137 -3.78 -14.21 -0.93
N TYR A 138 -3.48 -15.11 -1.86
CA TYR A 138 -4.24 -16.33 -2.11
C TYR A 138 -3.39 -17.55 -1.75
N ALA A 139 -4.03 -18.59 -1.20
CA ALA A 139 -3.46 -19.91 -1.02
C ALA A 139 -3.85 -20.78 -2.22
N HIS A 140 -3.52 -20.31 -3.42
CA HIS A 140 -3.89 -20.94 -4.70
C HIS A 140 -2.61 -21.32 -5.45
N PRO A 141 -2.57 -22.42 -6.22
CA PRO A 141 -1.47 -22.70 -7.13
C PRO A 141 -1.16 -21.53 -8.06
N ALA A 142 0.06 -21.54 -8.61
CA ALA A 142 0.56 -20.61 -9.62
C ALA A 142 -0.52 -20.12 -10.61
N PRO A 143 -0.54 -18.81 -10.92
CA PRO A 143 0.52 -17.83 -10.63
C PRO A 143 0.37 -17.07 -9.29
N TYR A 144 -0.63 -17.37 -8.47
CA TYR A 144 -0.96 -16.54 -7.30
C TYR A 144 -0.25 -16.94 -5.99
N ASP A 145 0.45 -18.07 -5.98
CA ASP A 145 1.19 -18.60 -4.82
C ASP A 145 2.37 -17.72 -4.41
N ASP A 146 2.98 -17.01 -5.36
CA ASP A 146 4.11 -16.09 -5.15
C ASP A 146 3.72 -14.60 -5.27
N MET A 147 2.45 -14.25 -5.03
CA MET A 147 1.96 -12.88 -5.15
C MET A 147 1.30 -12.37 -3.86
N MET A 148 1.55 -11.10 -3.54
CA MET A 148 0.76 -10.33 -2.58
C MET A 148 0.23 -9.05 -3.23
N PHE A 149 -0.94 -8.62 -2.81
CA PHE A 149 -1.61 -7.43 -3.32
C PHE A 149 -1.66 -6.38 -2.22
N ILE A 150 -1.23 -5.16 -2.54
CA ILE A 150 -1.27 -4.02 -1.64
C ILE A 150 -2.23 -2.99 -2.21
N LYS A 151 -3.16 -2.52 -1.38
CA LYS A 151 -4.11 -1.47 -1.71
C LYS A 151 -3.96 -0.33 -0.71
N TRP A 152 -3.62 0.85 -1.24
CA TRP A 152 -3.62 2.09 -0.47
C TRP A 152 -4.85 2.92 -0.76
N LYS A 153 -5.62 3.24 0.28
CA LYS A 153 -6.63 4.30 0.23
C LYS A 153 -6.07 5.52 0.94
N ILE A 154 -5.66 6.50 0.15
CA ILE A 154 -5.04 7.74 0.61
C ILE A 154 -6.14 8.80 0.77
N ILE A 155 -6.23 9.39 1.96
CA ILE A 155 -7.26 10.36 2.33
C ILE A 155 -6.56 11.64 2.79
N ASN A 156 -6.77 12.74 2.07
CA ASN A 156 -6.36 14.05 2.53
C ASN A 156 -7.32 14.52 3.64
N LYS A 157 -6.88 14.49 4.89
CA LYS A 157 -7.63 15.00 6.06
C LYS A 157 -7.17 16.40 6.48
N SER A 158 -6.29 17.02 5.71
CA SER A 158 -5.86 18.40 5.92
C SER A 158 -6.77 19.41 5.23
N ALA A 159 -6.67 20.69 5.62
CA ALA A 159 -7.28 21.79 4.89
C ALA A 159 -6.52 22.19 3.60
N ASN A 160 -5.36 21.58 3.33
CA ASN A 160 -4.54 21.92 2.18
C ASN A 160 -5.12 21.27 0.93
N ARG A 161 -5.30 22.04 -0.14
CA ARG A 161 -5.57 21.51 -1.47
C ARG A 161 -4.26 21.30 -2.20
N TYR A 162 -3.93 20.05 -2.49
CA TYR A 162 -2.81 19.72 -3.37
C TYR A 162 -3.26 19.83 -4.82
N ASP A 163 -2.61 20.69 -5.60
CA ASP A 163 -2.96 20.85 -7.03
C ASP A 163 -2.46 19.68 -7.89
N SER A 164 -1.44 19.00 -7.40
CA SER A 164 -0.84 17.80 -7.96
C SER A 164 -0.30 16.95 -6.82
N CYS A 165 -0.34 15.63 -7.01
CA CYS A 165 0.17 14.65 -6.06
C CYS A 165 0.80 13.50 -6.84
N TYR A 166 2.00 13.10 -6.45
CA TYR A 166 2.73 11.97 -6.99
C TYR A 166 2.71 10.85 -5.95
N VAL A 167 2.42 9.64 -6.42
CA VAL A 167 2.36 8.43 -5.60
C VAL A 167 3.37 7.45 -6.16
N THR A 168 4.29 6.99 -5.32
CA THR A 168 5.39 6.12 -5.70
C THR A 168 5.51 4.99 -4.67
N LEU A 169 5.88 3.81 -5.13
CA LEU A 169 6.50 2.79 -4.28
C LEU A 169 8.00 2.98 -4.41
N TRP A 170 8.65 3.33 -3.30
CA TRP A 170 10.10 3.24 -3.18
C TRP A 170 10.46 1.83 -2.75
N ASP A 171 11.58 1.32 -3.26
CA ASP A 171 12.01 -0.06 -3.11
C ASP A 171 13.54 -0.12 -3.11
N ASP A 172 14.10 -0.83 -2.14
CA ASP A 172 15.50 -1.22 -2.03
C ASP A 172 15.53 -2.76 -1.99
N PRO A 173 15.48 -3.40 -3.17
CA PRO A 173 15.56 -4.84 -3.26
C PRO A 173 16.99 -5.27 -2.93
N ASP A 174 17.10 -6.30 -2.08
CA ASP A 174 18.34 -7.06 -1.85
C ASP A 174 18.03 -8.52 -2.20
N LEU A 175 18.14 -8.89 -3.47
CA LEU A 175 17.87 -10.25 -3.97
C LEU A 175 19.02 -11.20 -3.62
N GLY A 176 19.28 -11.36 -2.32
CA GLY A 176 20.47 -12.05 -1.82
C GLY A 176 21.63 -11.06 -1.64
N ASP A 177 22.59 -11.02 -2.56
CA ASP A 177 23.70 -10.06 -2.56
C ASP A 177 23.35 -8.78 -3.31
N ALA A 178 23.04 -7.72 -2.57
CA ALA A 178 22.68 -6.40 -3.10
C ALA A 178 23.62 -5.82 -4.19
N HIS A 179 24.89 -6.25 -4.25
CA HIS A 179 25.86 -5.72 -5.23
C HIS A 179 25.67 -6.26 -6.67
N ASN A 180 24.81 -7.25 -6.88
CA ASN A 180 24.55 -7.83 -8.20
C ASN A 180 23.14 -7.57 -8.73
N ASP A 181 22.36 -6.76 -8.02
CA ASP A 181 20.97 -6.45 -8.35
C ASP A 181 20.88 -5.52 -9.55
N LEU A 182 20.11 -5.95 -10.55
CA LEU A 182 19.79 -5.19 -11.74
C LEU A 182 18.32 -4.79 -11.73
N LEU A 183 18.06 -3.54 -12.12
CA LEU A 183 16.73 -2.95 -12.12
C LEU A 183 16.23 -2.72 -13.55
N GLY A 184 14.94 -2.98 -13.77
CA GLY A 184 14.28 -2.72 -15.04
C GLY A 184 12.82 -2.34 -14.86
N CYS A 185 12.19 -1.91 -15.95
CA CYS A 185 10.75 -1.71 -15.98
C CYS A 185 10.14 -2.17 -17.30
N ASP A 186 8.93 -2.73 -17.21
CA ASP A 186 8.07 -2.98 -18.34
C ASP A 186 6.95 -1.93 -18.34
N THR A 187 7.05 -0.98 -19.27
CA THR A 187 6.09 0.12 -19.41
C THR A 187 4.72 -0.34 -19.89
N THR A 188 4.62 -1.48 -20.57
CA THR A 188 3.35 -2.04 -21.06
C THR A 188 2.57 -2.71 -19.94
N LEU A 189 3.27 -3.30 -18.98
CA LEU A 189 2.70 -3.93 -17.79
C LEU A 189 2.59 -2.98 -16.60
N ALA A 190 3.15 -1.77 -16.70
CA ALA A 190 3.30 -0.85 -15.57
C ALA A 190 4.05 -1.51 -14.39
N MET A 191 5.13 -2.21 -14.71
CA MET A 191 5.91 -3.04 -13.78
C MET A 191 7.33 -2.50 -13.61
N GLY A 192 7.80 -2.38 -12.37
CA GLY A 192 9.22 -2.30 -12.03
C GLY A 192 9.68 -3.65 -11.48
N TYR A 193 10.91 -4.07 -11.79
CA TYR A 193 11.42 -5.37 -11.36
C TYR A 193 12.93 -5.34 -11.05
N CYS A 194 13.33 -6.21 -10.13
CA CYS A 194 14.70 -6.51 -9.76
C CYS A 194 15.04 -7.97 -10.11
N TYR A 195 16.24 -8.18 -10.63
CA TYR A 195 16.77 -9.49 -11.01
C TYR A 195 18.30 -9.49 -10.89
N ASP A 196 18.89 -10.67 -10.66
CA ASP A 196 20.34 -10.81 -10.62
C ASP A 196 20.89 -11.06 -12.03
N SER A 197 22.07 -10.50 -12.30
CA SER A 197 22.88 -10.74 -13.50
C SER A 197 23.54 -12.13 -13.55
N GLY A 198 23.49 -12.91 -12.46
CA GLY A 198 24.11 -14.22 -12.42
C GLY A 198 23.79 -15.07 -11.19
N ARG A 199 24.85 -15.39 -10.45
CA ARG A 199 24.87 -16.47 -9.46
C ARG A 199 24.83 -15.86 -8.05
N ASP A 200 23.66 -15.85 -7.43
CA ASP A 200 23.52 -15.37 -6.06
C ASP A 200 23.86 -16.42 -4.99
N SER A 201 24.68 -16.05 -4.00
CA SER A 201 25.15 -16.96 -2.95
C SER A 201 24.06 -17.46 -2.00
N GLN A 202 22.97 -16.70 -1.85
CA GLN A 202 21.83 -17.02 -0.99
C GLN A 202 20.76 -17.79 -1.76
N TYR A 203 20.51 -17.46 -3.02
CA TYR A 203 19.44 -18.00 -3.87
C TYR A 203 19.93 -18.93 -5.00
N HIS A 204 21.16 -19.46 -4.91
CA HIS A 204 21.72 -20.42 -5.87
C HIS A 204 20.80 -21.62 -6.22
N PRO A 205 20.91 -22.17 -7.44
CA PRO A 205 21.75 -21.71 -8.57
C PRO A 205 21.06 -20.70 -9.49
N VAL A 206 19.77 -20.43 -9.29
CA VAL A 206 18.95 -19.52 -10.09
C VAL A 206 18.19 -18.61 -9.13
N PRO A 207 18.65 -17.37 -8.91
CA PRO A 207 17.95 -16.43 -8.06
C PRO A 207 16.54 -16.14 -8.61
N PRO A 208 15.56 -15.87 -7.72
CA PRO A 208 14.24 -15.44 -8.17
C PRO A 208 14.32 -14.04 -8.79
N SER A 209 13.17 -13.50 -9.20
CA SER A 209 13.04 -12.07 -9.50
C SER A 209 11.93 -11.49 -8.63
N LEU A 210 12.05 -10.22 -8.30
CA LEU A 210 11.03 -9.46 -7.58
C LEU A 210 10.42 -8.43 -8.52
N GLY A 211 9.10 -8.24 -8.47
CA GLY A 211 8.43 -7.25 -9.31
C GLY A 211 7.22 -6.63 -8.64
N PHE A 212 7.03 -5.34 -8.91
CA PHE A 212 5.87 -4.58 -8.48
C PHE A 212 5.09 -4.10 -9.70
N VAL A 213 3.82 -4.47 -9.75
CA VAL A 213 2.90 -4.10 -10.85
C VAL A 213 1.87 -3.10 -10.35
N LEU A 214 1.75 -1.96 -11.02
CA LEU A 214 0.64 -1.04 -10.77
C LEU A 214 -0.64 -1.53 -11.44
N LEU A 215 -1.45 -2.28 -10.68
CA LEU A 215 -2.73 -2.80 -11.17
C LEU A 215 -3.82 -1.73 -11.30
N GLN A 216 -3.77 -0.68 -10.47
CA GLN A 216 -4.80 0.34 -10.40
C GLN A 216 -4.25 1.65 -9.83
N GLY A 217 -3.93 2.60 -10.71
CA GLY A 217 -3.44 3.91 -10.28
C GLY A 217 -4.54 4.93 -9.94
N PRO A 218 -4.12 6.16 -9.57
CA PRO A 218 -5.02 7.25 -9.21
C PRO A 218 -6.04 7.58 -10.30
N VAL A 219 -7.19 8.08 -9.88
CA VAL A 219 -8.28 8.44 -10.80
C VAL A 219 -8.23 9.93 -11.12
N VAL A 220 -8.29 10.29 -12.40
CA VAL A 220 -8.32 11.69 -12.88
C VAL A 220 -9.49 11.95 -13.81
N PRO A 221 -10.02 13.19 -13.89
CA PRO A 221 -11.08 13.53 -14.83
C PRO A 221 -10.73 13.17 -16.28
N ALA A 222 -11.65 12.53 -16.97
CA ALA A 222 -11.54 12.14 -18.38
C ALA A 222 -12.96 11.97 -18.95
N PRO A 223 -13.59 13.06 -19.45
CA PRO A 223 -14.94 13.01 -19.99
C PRO A 223 -15.12 11.92 -21.06
N GLY A 224 -16.18 11.12 -20.94
CA GLY A 224 -16.46 10.00 -21.84
C GLY A 224 -15.74 8.69 -21.52
N GLU A 225 -14.81 8.68 -20.56
CA GLU A 225 -14.15 7.46 -20.08
C GLU A 225 -14.80 6.93 -18.79
N SER A 226 -14.34 5.77 -18.32
CA SER A 226 -14.72 5.23 -17.01
C SER A 226 -13.52 4.65 -16.28
N ALA A 227 -13.40 4.98 -15.00
CA ALA A 227 -12.39 4.44 -14.10
C ALA A 227 -13.02 3.43 -13.14
N ARG A 228 -12.18 2.65 -12.47
CA ARG A 228 -12.57 1.91 -11.26
C ARG A 228 -11.80 2.48 -10.08
N ALA A 229 -12.43 2.52 -8.91
CA ALA A 229 -11.77 2.78 -7.63
C ALA A 229 -12.61 2.22 -6.49
N PHE A 230 -11.96 1.54 -5.53
CA PHE A 230 -12.58 1.06 -4.29
C PHE A 230 -13.92 0.32 -4.50
N GLY A 231 -13.96 -0.56 -5.51
CA GLY A 231 -15.15 -1.36 -5.84
C GLY A 231 -16.25 -0.63 -6.61
N ARG A 232 -16.00 0.61 -7.07
CA ARG A 232 -16.97 1.42 -7.83
C ARG A 232 -16.46 1.72 -9.23
N VAL A 233 -17.39 1.84 -10.17
CA VAL A 233 -17.15 2.42 -11.50
C VAL A 233 -17.42 3.92 -11.42
N LEU A 234 -16.50 4.73 -11.94
CA LEU A 234 -16.57 6.19 -11.91
C LEU A 234 -16.66 6.70 -13.36
N PRO A 235 -17.83 7.18 -13.81
CA PRO A 235 -17.99 7.73 -15.16
C PRO A 235 -17.32 9.10 -15.29
N ASN A 236 -16.79 9.42 -16.47
CA ASN A 236 -16.04 10.64 -16.78
C ASN A 236 -14.69 10.76 -16.06
N TYR A 237 -14.08 9.62 -15.75
CA TYR A 237 -12.76 9.52 -15.16
C TYR A 237 -11.96 8.38 -15.83
N LYS A 238 -10.64 8.39 -15.64
CA LYS A 238 -9.74 7.27 -15.98
C LYS A 238 -8.75 6.99 -14.86
N ASN A 239 -8.26 5.75 -14.79
CA ASN A 239 -7.12 5.39 -13.94
C ASN A 239 -5.81 5.77 -14.66
N LEU A 240 -4.88 6.40 -13.95
CA LEU A 240 -3.52 6.62 -14.46
C LEU A 240 -2.71 5.31 -14.36
N GLY A 241 -1.88 5.05 -15.37
CA GLY A 241 -0.86 4.00 -15.34
C GLY A 241 0.44 4.49 -14.68
N MET A 242 1.49 3.66 -14.75
CA MET A 242 2.84 4.07 -14.35
C MET A 242 3.34 5.17 -15.28
N THR A 243 3.80 6.28 -14.72
CA THR A 243 4.24 7.47 -15.49
C THR A 243 5.74 7.68 -15.44
N ALA A 244 6.43 7.07 -14.48
CA ALA A 244 7.88 7.13 -14.33
C ALA A 244 8.38 5.87 -13.62
N PHE A 245 9.61 5.49 -13.94
CA PHE A 245 10.44 4.53 -13.20
C PHE A 245 11.82 5.14 -13.07
N ILE A 246 12.39 5.14 -11.86
CA ILE A 246 13.73 5.66 -11.58
C ILE A 246 14.42 4.58 -10.78
N GLY A 247 15.48 4.00 -11.35
CA GLY A 247 16.33 3.02 -10.68
C GLY A 247 17.77 3.52 -10.66
N SER A 248 18.45 3.22 -9.57
CA SER A 248 19.90 3.31 -9.46
C SER A 248 20.41 1.98 -8.93
N SER A 249 21.30 1.34 -9.67
CA SER A 249 22.14 0.22 -9.22
C SER A 249 23.49 0.74 -8.77
#